data_AF-A0A2P6NLI6-F1
#
_entry.id   AF-A0A2P6NLI6-F1
#
_cell.length_a   1.000
_cell.length_b   1.000
_cell.length_c   1.000
_cell.angle_alpha   90.00
_cell.angle_beta   90.00
_cell.angle_gamma   90.00
#
_symmetry.space_group_name_H-M   'P 1'
#
loop_
_entity.id
_entity.type
_entity.pdbx_description
1 polymer ?
#
loop_
_entity_poly.entity_id
_entity_poly.type
_entity_poly.pdbx_seq_one_letter_code
_entity_poly.pdbx_strand_id
1 'polypeptide(L)'
;MQSILLHPSIEDRYRHFFRGGGHLTWAHDEWKEFIEELLTYASQNDLHPSHYLTERALILDRSTSELVQLPACYLFKGQFVPSADHDGLFWKPSRGSVKIGEKMMRRYHYARHRNLKLKRLVSYLDHNKWCFVEYHYQEQPLSPIDFHSLHFFGTDFHSLLRSTRPVDTVIDDGMAPASREEMLHRMNLAATGQRLPESPALREMFESDPFSRPPEGMTFVSVQRDVVGDEQHTFQTFLNRLSEVDVNYDETPSTVIETSQVVILIYVTERSPS
;
A
#
# COMPACT_ATOMS: atom_id res chain seq x y z
N MET A 1 30.69 3.30 -0.02
CA MET A 1 29.62 4.02 0.72
C MET A 1 28.38 3.14 0.70
N GLN A 2 28.02 2.53 1.83
CA GLN A 2 26.75 1.79 1.93
C GLN A 2 25.63 2.82 2.07
N SER A 3 24.73 2.86 1.10
CA SER A 3 23.48 3.61 1.18
C SER A 3 22.70 3.09 2.38
N ILE A 4 22.51 3.92 3.41
CA ILE A 4 21.60 3.64 4.51
C ILE A 4 20.19 3.71 3.93
N LEU A 5 19.63 2.56 3.57
CA LEU A 5 18.23 2.48 3.20
C LEU A 5 17.41 2.73 4.47
N LEU A 6 16.85 3.93 4.59
CA LEU A 6 15.89 4.25 5.64
C LEU A 6 14.69 3.34 5.42
N HIS A 7 14.45 2.43 6.37
CA HIS A 7 13.23 1.64 6.37
C HIS A 7 12.04 2.60 6.58
N PRO A 8 10.97 2.48 5.78
CA PRO A 8 9.79 3.32 5.97
C PRO A 8 9.23 3.11 7.37
N SER A 9 8.66 4.17 7.94
CA SER A 9 8.00 4.07 9.23
C SER A 9 6.84 3.06 9.16
N ILE A 10 6.46 2.48 10.31
CA ILE A 10 5.31 1.58 10.35
C ILE A 10 4.03 2.29 9.88
N GLU A 11 3.86 3.57 10.20
CA GLU A 11 2.72 4.37 9.74
C GLU A 11 2.68 4.51 8.22
N ASP A 12 3.82 4.76 7.57
CA ASP A 12 3.90 4.86 6.11
C ASP A 12 3.56 3.51 5.46
N ARG A 13 4.00 2.40 6.05
CA ARG A 13 3.62 1.06 5.58
C ARG A 13 2.11 0.84 5.66
N TYR A 14 1.46 1.25 6.76
CA TYR A 14 0.00 1.20 6.87
C TYR A 14 -0.70 2.10 5.85
N ARG A 15 -0.22 3.33 5.64
CA ARG A 15 -0.76 4.25 4.63
C ARG A 15 -0.71 3.62 3.24
N HIS A 16 0.44 3.08 2.84
CA HIS A 16 0.62 2.43 1.54
C HIS A 16 -0.26 1.18 1.40
N PHE A 17 -0.34 0.35 2.44
CA PHE A 17 -1.21 -0.83 2.48
C PHE A 17 -2.67 -0.46 2.20
N PHE A 18 -3.22 0.54 2.92
CA PHE A 18 -4.62 0.92 2.77
C PHE A 18 -4.95 1.74 1.51
N ARG A 19 -3.98 2.49 0.95
CA ARG A 19 -4.21 3.34 -0.22
C ARG A 19 -4.03 2.63 -1.56
N GLY A 20 -3.09 1.68 -1.65
CA GLY A 20 -2.65 1.13 -2.94
C GLY A 20 -2.51 -0.38 -2.97
N GLY A 21 -2.98 -1.10 -1.95
CA GLY A 21 -2.77 -2.55 -1.84
C GLY A 21 -1.29 -2.91 -1.72
N GLY A 22 -0.48 -2.03 -1.12
CA GLY A 22 0.94 -2.30 -0.85
C GLY A 22 1.12 -3.50 0.08
N HIS A 23 2.34 -4.03 0.18
CA HIS A 23 2.65 -5.10 1.13
C HIS A 23 2.81 -4.54 2.54
N LEU A 24 2.19 -5.21 3.51
CA LEU A 24 2.36 -4.90 4.93
C LEU A 24 3.10 -6.06 5.61
N THR A 25 4.29 -5.75 6.09
CA THR A 25 5.13 -6.67 6.85
C THR A 25 5.42 -6.10 8.22
N TRP A 26 5.43 -6.95 9.24
CA TRP A 26 5.79 -6.59 10.60
C TRP A 26 7.06 -7.30 11.04
N ALA A 27 7.95 -6.58 11.71
CA ALA A 27 8.89 -7.24 12.61
C ALA A 27 8.12 -7.93 13.74
N HIS A 28 8.73 -8.93 14.38
CA HIS A 28 8.06 -9.67 15.45
C HIS A 28 7.67 -8.81 16.65
N ASP A 29 8.45 -7.78 16.97
CA ASP A 29 8.12 -6.86 18.05
C ASP A 29 6.91 -5.99 17.69
N GLU A 30 6.88 -5.44 16.48
CA GLU A 30 5.76 -4.66 15.95
C GLU A 30 4.46 -5.48 15.90
N TRP A 31 4.55 -6.77 15.55
CA TRP A 31 3.39 -7.66 15.56
C TRP A 31 2.84 -7.90 16.97
N LYS A 32 3.72 -8.05 17.97
CA LYS A 32 3.30 -8.20 19.37
C LYS A 32 2.61 -6.94 19.87
N GLU A 33 3.16 -5.78 19.58
CA GLU A 33 2.57 -4.47 19.91
C GLU A 33 1.19 -4.32 19.28
N PHE A 34 1.07 -4.63 17.99
CA PHE A 34 -0.21 -4.61 17.29
C PHE A 34 -1.25 -5.55 17.93
N ILE A 35 -0.88 -6.77 18.33
CA ILE A 35 -1.83 -7.68 19.00
C ILE A 35 -2.31 -7.09 20.33
N GLU A 36 -1.42 -6.49 21.12
CA GLU A 36 -1.77 -5.87 22.40
C GLU A 36 -2.71 -4.67 22.21
N GLU A 37 -2.44 -3.81 21.21
CA GLU A 37 -3.33 -2.73 20.80
C GLU A 37 -4.69 -3.25 20.34
N LEU A 38 -4.71 -4.29 19.49
CA LEU A 38 -5.93 -4.90 18.98
C LEU A 38 -6.81 -5.45 20.11
N LEU A 39 -6.20 -6.17 21.06
CA LEU A 39 -6.93 -6.70 22.22
C LEU A 39 -7.46 -5.57 23.11
N THR A 40 -6.69 -4.49 23.27
CA THR A 40 -7.12 -3.30 24.02
C THR A 40 -8.30 -2.64 23.31
N TYR A 41 -8.22 -2.44 21.99
CA TYR A 41 -9.30 -1.90 21.18
C TYR A 41 -10.56 -2.76 21.28
N ALA A 42 -10.45 -4.07 21.10
CA ALA A 42 -11.58 -5.01 21.21
C ALA A 42 -12.23 -4.98 22.60
N SER A 43 -11.45 -4.74 23.66
CA SER A 43 -11.97 -4.66 25.03
C SER A 43 -12.85 -3.44 25.30
N GLN A 44 -12.64 -2.36 24.55
CA GLN A 44 -13.28 -1.06 24.75
C GLN A 44 -14.39 -0.79 23.75
N ASN A 45 -14.48 -1.58 22.68
CA ASN A 45 -15.36 -1.33 21.55
C ASN A 45 -16.21 -2.56 21.22
N ASP A 46 -17.44 -2.33 20.76
CA ASP A 46 -18.26 -3.38 20.19
C ASP A 46 -17.83 -3.64 18.74
N LEU A 47 -17.20 -4.78 18.52
CA LEU A 47 -16.75 -5.20 17.19
C LEU A 47 -17.89 -5.80 16.38
N HIS A 48 -17.85 -5.57 15.06
CA HIS A 48 -18.74 -6.24 14.11
C HIS A 48 -18.50 -7.76 14.14
N PRO A 49 -19.54 -8.62 14.06
CA PRO A 49 -19.39 -10.08 14.10
C PRO A 49 -18.45 -10.69 13.05
N SER A 50 -18.22 -10.01 11.91
CA SER A 50 -17.27 -10.48 10.88
C SER A 50 -15.80 -10.36 11.31
N HIS A 51 -15.49 -9.61 12.37
CA HIS A 51 -14.11 -9.38 12.80
C HIS A 51 -13.58 -10.47 13.75
N TYR A 52 -14.43 -11.39 14.22
CA TYR A 52 -14.05 -12.38 15.21
C TYR A 52 -14.82 -13.67 15.09
N LEU A 53 -14.31 -14.70 15.74
CA LEU A 53 -15.01 -15.98 15.91
C LEU A 53 -15.44 -16.17 17.36
N THR A 54 -16.61 -16.79 17.55
CA THR A 54 -17.08 -17.29 18.86
C THR A 54 -16.85 -18.78 19.02
N GLU A 55 -16.54 -19.46 17.92
CA GLU A 55 -16.15 -20.88 17.87
C GLU A 55 -14.69 -20.98 17.44
N ARG A 56 -14.04 -22.10 17.76
CA ARG A 56 -12.64 -22.30 17.38
C ARG A 56 -12.57 -22.65 15.91
N ALA A 57 -11.68 -22.00 15.18
CA ALA A 57 -11.43 -22.38 13.80
C ALA A 57 -10.80 -23.79 13.74
N LEU A 58 -11.29 -24.63 12.83
CA LEU A 58 -10.68 -25.92 12.53
C LEU A 58 -9.40 -25.68 11.72
N ILE A 59 -8.26 -26.12 12.26
CA ILE A 59 -6.97 -26.01 11.55
C ILE A 59 -6.61 -27.28 10.77
N LEU A 60 -7.35 -28.36 11.01
CA LEU A 60 -7.23 -29.64 10.35
C LEU A 60 -8.59 -29.96 9.72
N ASP A 61 -8.62 -30.11 8.41
CA ASP A 61 -9.79 -30.66 7.73
C ASP A 61 -9.91 -32.14 8.11
N ARG A 62 -11.04 -32.51 8.72
CA ARG A 62 -11.29 -33.87 9.22
C ARG A 62 -11.46 -34.89 8.09
N SER A 63 -11.87 -34.45 6.90
CA SER A 63 -12.11 -35.32 5.75
C SER A 63 -10.83 -35.65 5.01
N THR A 64 -9.96 -34.66 4.79
CA THR A 64 -8.70 -34.82 4.04
C THR A 64 -7.49 -35.06 4.95
N SER A 65 -7.62 -34.78 6.25
CA SER A 65 -6.51 -34.77 7.21
C SER A 65 -5.38 -33.79 6.81
N GLU A 66 -5.74 -32.74 6.08
CA GLU A 66 -4.83 -31.67 5.65
C GLU A 66 -4.95 -30.46 6.57
N LEU A 67 -3.81 -29.79 6.79
CA LEU A 67 -3.76 -28.56 7.55
C LEU A 67 -4.17 -27.38 6.67
N VAL A 68 -4.81 -26.39 7.27
CA VAL A 68 -4.95 -25.07 6.65
C VAL A 68 -3.57 -24.45 6.39
N GLN A 69 -3.52 -23.45 5.51
CA GLN A 69 -2.32 -22.66 5.29
C GLN A 69 -1.87 -21.99 6.61
N LEU A 70 -0.60 -22.18 6.98
CA LEU A 70 0.03 -21.53 8.13
C LEU A 70 1.10 -20.54 7.64
N PRO A 71 1.30 -19.39 8.33
CA PRO A 71 0.67 -19.00 9.59
C PRO A 71 -0.81 -18.64 9.47
N ALA A 72 -1.57 -18.90 10.53
CA ALA A 72 -3.00 -18.58 10.58
C ALA A 72 -3.33 -17.90 11.92
N CYS A 73 -4.25 -16.94 11.90
CA CYS A 73 -4.66 -16.24 13.11
C CYS A 73 -6.09 -15.71 13.03
N TYR A 74 -6.68 -15.43 14.19
CA TYR A 74 -7.98 -14.77 14.29
C TYR A 74 -8.18 -14.16 15.68
N LEU A 75 -9.08 -13.19 15.75
CA LEU A 75 -9.63 -12.70 17.01
C LEU A 75 -10.77 -13.61 17.47
N PHE A 76 -10.75 -14.01 18.74
CA PHE A 76 -11.71 -14.91 19.36
C PHE A 76 -12.42 -14.23 20.53
N LYS A 77 -13.74 -14.40 20.62
CA LYS A 77 -14.57 -13.89 21.71
C LYS A 77 -15.04 -15.04 22.59
N GLY A 78 -14.40 -15.22 23.74
CA GLY A 78 -14.75 -16.22 24.74
C GLY A 78 -13.55 -16.70 25.54
N GLN A 79 -13.77 -17.69 26.40
CA GLN A 79 -12.68 -18.32 27.15
C GLN A 79 -11.98 -19.38 26.28
N PHE A 80 -10.74 -19.10 25.90
CA PHE A 80 -9.92 -20.06 25.16
C PHE A 80 -9.23 -21.04 26.13
N VAL A 81 -10.00 -21.91 26.78
CA VAL A 81 -9.49 -22.95 27.68
C VAL A 81 -8.71 -24.04 26.90
N PRO A 82 -7.85 -24.84 27.53
CA PRO A 82 -7.30 -26.03 26.90
C PRO A 82 -8.45 -27.00 26.62
N SER A 83 -9.04 -26.92 25.42
CA SER A 83 -10.07 -27.85 24.98
C SER A 83 -9.39 -28.86 24.07
N ALA A 84 -9.55 -30.13 24.38
CA ALA A 84 -8.99 -31.30 23.71
C ALA A 84 -8.72 -31.11 22.21
N ASP A 85 -9.72 -31.37 21.36
CA ASP A 85 -9.62 -31.53 19.89
C ASP A 85 -10.57 -30.60 19.11
N HIS A 86 -11.07 -29.54 19.75
CA HIS A 86 -12.09 -28.66 19.16
C HIS A 86 -11.63 -27.92 17.89
N ASP A 87 -10.33 -27.62 17.76
CA ASP A 87 -9.73 -27.04 16.55
C ASP A 87 -9.08 -28.11 15.64
N GLY A 88 -9.35 -29.39 15.91
CA GLY A 88 -8.96 -30.54 15.08
C GLY A 88 -7.71 -31.28 15.54
N LEU A 89 -6.98 -30.78 16.54
CA LEU A 89 -5.78 -31.44 17.07
C LEU A 89 -5.78 -31.44 18.60
N PHE A 90 -5.08 -32.42 19.20
CA PHE A 90 -4.81 -32.44 20.64
C PHE A 90 -3.60 -31.57 20.99
N TRP A 91 -3.83 -30.56 21.82
CA TRP A 91 -2.82 -29.58 22.19
C TRP A 91 -2.29 -29.79 23.60
N LYS A 92 -0.97 -29.94 23.74
CA LYS A 92 -0.29 -29.96 25.02
C LYS A 92 0.02 -28.52 25.48
N PRO A 93 -0.50 -28.06 26.63
CA PRO A 93 -0.20 -26.73 27.14
C PRO A 93 1.25 -26.61 27.63
N SER A 94 1.83 -25.41 27.53
CA SER A 94 3.08 -25.06 28.22
C SER A 94 2.88 -24.96 29.74
N ARG A 95 3.97 -24.76 30.49
CA ARG A 95 3.98 -24.66 31.97
C ARG A 95 3.17 -23.49 32.56
N GLY A 96 2.58 -22.64 31.74
CA GLY A 96 1.81 -21.47 32.18
C GLY A 96 1.71 -20.41 31.10
N SER A 97 1.12 -19.29 31.48
CA SER A 97 1.09 -18.05 30.68
C SER A 97 2.30 -17.19 31.02
N VAL A 98 2.86 -16.50 30.03
CA VAL A 98 3.93 -15.53 30.20
C VAL A 98 3.41 -14.14 29.89
N LYS A 99 3.93 -13.13 30.58
CA LYS A 99 3.66 -11.73 30.25
C LYS A 99 4.46 -11.34 29.00
N ILE A 100 3.79 -10.71 28.03
CA ILE A 100 4.38 -10.20 26.79
C ILE A 100 3.90 -8.76 26.63
N GLY A 101 4.81 -7.80 26.41
CA GLY A 101 4.43 -6.40 26.39
C GLY A 101 4.05 -5.89 27.79
N GLU A 102 3.13 -4.92 27.85
CA GLU A 102 2.81 -4.22 29.11
C GLU A 102 1.73 -4.90 29.94
N LYS A 103 0.67 -5.40 29.28
CA LYS A 103 -0.58 -5.91 29.86
C LYS A 103 -1.00 -7.24 29.24
N MET A 104 -0.44 -7.61 28.09
CA MET A 104 -0.78 -8.84 27.40
C MET A 104 -0.14 -10.08 28.07
N MET A 105 -0.96 -11.11 28.25
CA MET A 105 -0.55 -12.44 28.66
C MET A 105 -0.61 -13.38 27.47
N ARG A 106 0.32 -14.33 27.40
CA ARG A 106 0.40 -15.29 26.30
C ARG A 106 0.60 -16.71 26.82
N ARG A 107 -0.19 -17.65 26.33
CA ARG A 107 -0.03 -19.09 26.61
C ARG A 107 0.33 -19.84 25.35
N TYR A 108 1.30 -20.74 25.47
CA TYR A 108 1.75 -21.58 24.36
C TYR A 108 1.15 -22.98 24.47
N HIS A 109 0.83 -23.56 23.32
CA HIS A 109 0.44 -24.94 23.21
C HIS A 109 1.16 -25.58 22.03
N TYR A 110 1.38 -26.88 22.14
CA TYR A 110 2.14 -27.64 21.14
C TYR A 110 1.35 -28.87 20.72
N ALA A 111 1.37 -29.16 19.43
CA ALA A 111 0.79 -30.36 18.86
C ALA A 111 1.77 -30.98 17.87
N ARG A 112 1.54 -32.24 17.52
CA ARG A 112 2.19 -32.89 16.38
C ARG A 112 1.12 -33.40 15.44
N HIS A 113 1.29 -33.11 14.16
CA HIS A 113 0.48 -33.68 13.10
C HIS A 113 1.42 -34.35 12.10
N ARG A 114 1.36 -35.68 11.99
CA ARG A 114 2.36 -36.47 11.25
C ARG A 114 3.78 -36.14 11.75
N ASN A 115 4.66 -35.70 10.86
CA ASN A 115 6.03 -35.30 11.19
C ASN A 115 6.18 -33.79 11.48
N LEU A 116 5.09 -33.02 11.46
CA LEU A 116 5.11 -31.58 11.66
C LEU A 116 4.86 -31.24 13.13
N LYS A 117 5.70 -30.37 13.68
CA LYS A 117 5.51 -29.79 15.01
C LYS A 117 4.79 -28.45 14.88
N LEU A 118 3.69 -28.31 15.60
CA LEU A 118 2.83 -27.13 15.54
C LEU A 118 2.85 -26.41 16.88
N LYS A 119 2.70 -25.10 16.82
CA LYS A 119 2.63 -24.20 17.97
C LYS A 119 1.38 -23.35 17.84
N ARG A 120 0.57 -23.32 18.89
CA ARG A 120 -0.57 -22.41 19.06
C ARG A 120 -0.27 -21.41 20.15
N LEU A 121 -0.39 -20.13 19.85
CA LEU A 121 -0.22 -19.04 20.79
C LEU A 121 -1.60 -18.44 21.04
N VAL A 122 -1.91 -18.23 22.32
CA VAL A 122 -3.16 -17.59 22.74
C VAL A 122 -2.78 -16.38 23.55
N SER A 123 -3.00 -15.20 22.98
CA SER A 123 -2.71 -13.90 23.61
C SER A 123 -4.01 -13.30 24.14
N TYR A 124 -3.99 -12.73 25.34
CA TYR A 124 -5.17 -12.16 25.98
C TYR A 124 -4.78 -11.09 26.99
N LEU A 125 -5.70 -10.18 27.29
CA LEU A 125 -5.57 -9.25 28.42
C LEU A 125 -6.17 -9.87 29.67
N ASP A 126 -5.64 -9.52 30.84
CA ASP A 126 -6.18 -10.05 32.09
C ASP A 126 -7.65 -9.63 32.29
N HIS A 127 -8.45 -10.53 32.85
CA HIS A 127 -9.91 -10.36 33.05
C HIS A 127 -10.71 -10.01 31.77
N ASN A 128 -10.22 -10.35 30.58
CA ASN A 128 -10.89 -10.08 29.32
C ASN A 128 -11.46 -11.34 28.64
N LYS A 129 -12.55 -11.17 27.88
CA LYS A 129 -13.17 -12.22 27.05
C LYS A 129 -12.53 -12.34 25.66
N TRP A 130 -11.68 -11.41 25.25
CA TRP A 130 -11.04 -11.41 23.95
C TRP A 130 -9.70 -12.13 24.01
N CYS A 131 -9.47 -12.98 23.01
CA CYS A 131 -8.21 -13.68 22.80
C CYS A 131 -7.78 -13.52 21.35
N PHE A 132 -6.49 -13.38 21.09
CA PHE A 132 -5.90 -13.48 19.77
C PHE A 132 -5.21 -14.83 19.64
N VAL A 133 -5.62 -15.62 18.67
CA VAL A 133 -5.16 -17.01 18.50
C VAL A 133 -4.29 -17.08 17.26
N GLU A 134 -3.10 -17.64 17.40
CA GLU A 134 -2.11 -17.78 16.33
C GLU A 134 -1.67 -19.24 16.20
N TYR A 135 -1.49 -19.73 14.98
CA TYR A 135 -1.00 -21.07 14.65
C TYR A 135 0.22 -20.99 13.74
N HIS A 136 1.29 -21.70 14.11
CA HIS A 136 2.56 -21.70 13.39
C HIS A 136 3.19 -23.09 13.35
N TYR A 137 4.06 -23.31 12.37
CA TYR A 137 5.07 -24.35 12.46
C TYR A 137 6.09 -24.00 13.55
N GLN A 138 6.46 -24.99 14.38
CA GLN A 138 7.40 -24.77 15.49
C GLN A 138 8.82 -24.48 14.98
N GLU A 139 9.21 -25.07 13.85
CA GLU A 139 10.58 -25.04 13.32
C GLU A 139 10.83 -23.85 12.39
N GLN A 140 9.81 -23.04 12.12
CA GLN A 140 9.93 -21.91 11.21
C GLN A 140 10.75 -20.79 11.89
N PRO A 141 11.80 -20.27 11.22
CA PRO A 141 12.55 -19.13 11.75
C PRO A 141 11.62 -17.92 11.91
N LEU A 142 12.02 -17.02 12.79
CA LEU A 142 11.33 -15.76 13.07
C LEU A 142 11.50 -14.80 11.88
N SER A 143 10.78 -15.05 10.80
CA SER A 143 10.68 -14.15 9.64
C SER A 143 9.67 -13.03 9.92
N PRO A 144 9.86 -11.83 9.32
CA PRO A 144 8.83 -10.81 9.33
C PRO A 144 7.47 -11.39 8.91
N ILE A 145 6.42 -10.92 9.57
CA ILE A 145 5.06 -11.40 9.36
C ILE A 145 4.47 -10.61 8.21
N ASP A 146 4.22 -11.27 7.09
CA ASP A 146 3.56 -10.69 5.92
C ASP A 146 2.05 -10.88 6.03
N PHE A 147 1.30 -9.78 5.98
CA PHE A 147 -0.15 -9.77 6.03
C PHE A 147 -0.80 -10.73 5.03
N HIS A 148 -0.29 -10.77 3.79
CA HIS A 148 -0.88 -11.59 2.72
C HIS A 148 -0.62 -13.09 2.90
N SER A 149 0.37 -13.45 3.71
CA SER A 149 0.70 -14.85 4.00
C SER A 149 -0.18 -15.46 5.09
N LEU A 150 -0.93 -14.63 5.83
CA LEU A 150 -1.76 -15.04 6.96
C LEU A 150 -3.12 -15.56 6.51
N HIS A 151 -3.53 -16.70 7.07
CA HIS A 151 -4.88 -17.21 6.92
C HIS A 151 -5.80 -16.73 8.08
N PHE A 152 -6.90 -16.05 7.75
CA PHE A 152 -7.80 -15.40 8.73
C PHE A 152 -9.12 -16.13 9.00
N PHE A 153 -9.32 -17.33 8.46
CA PHE A 153 -10.53 -18.16 8.69
C PHE A 153 -11.84 -17.43 8.35
N GLY A 154 -11.83 -16.62 7.30
CA GLY A 154 -13.00 -15.86 6.84
C GLY A 154 -13.31 -14.62 7.68
N THR A 155 -12.50 -14.28 8.69
CA THR A 155 -12.65 -13.01 9.40
C THR A 155 -12.17 -11.84 8.55
N ASP A 156 -12.88 -10.71 8.61
CA ASP A 156 -12.49 -9.48 7.92
C ASP A 156 -11.40 -8.75 8.72
N PHE A 157 -10.20 -9.31 8.64
CA PHE A 157 -9.05 -8.79 9.37
C PHE A 157 -8.57 -7.44 8.85
N HIS A 158 -8.82 -7.14 7.56
CA HIS A 158 -8.45 -5.86 6.96
C HIS A 158 -9.27 -4.70 7.57
N SER A 159 -10.59 -4.86 7.72
CA SER A 159 -11.43 -3.86 8.39
C SER A 159 -11.06 -3.73 9.86
N LEU A 160 -10.77 -4.85 10.55
CA LEU A 160 -10.33 -4.83 11.95
C LEU A 160 -8.99 -4.08 12.15
N LEU A 161 -8.05 -4.26 11.22
CA LEU A 161 -6.78 -3.56 11.21
C LEU A 161 -6.99 -2.05 11.08
N ARG A 162 -7.84 -1.64 10.13
CA ARG A 162 -8.21 -0.23 9.90
C ARG A 162 -8.88 0.41 11.12
N SER A 163 -9.71 -0.35 11.84
CA SER A 163 -10.37 0.14 13.07
C SER A 163 -9.40 0.33 14.24
N THR A 164 -8.37 -0.52 14.35
CA THR A 164 -7.42 -0.50 15.46
C THR A 164 -6.36 0.59 15.28
N ARG A 165 -5.90 0.78 14.04
CA ARG A 165 -4.99 1.85 13.66
C ARG A 165 -5.68 2.71 12.60
N PRO A 166 -6.52 3.68 13.03
CA PRO A 166 -7.01 4.67 12.11
C PRO A 166 -5.79 5.43 11.59
N VAL A 167 -5.37 5.06 10.38
CA VAL A 167 -4.53 5.96 9.60
C VAL A 167 -5.41 7.16 9.36
N ASP A 168 -4.91 8.36 9.63
CA ASP A 168 -5.56 9.60 9.21
C ASP A 168 -5.73 9.52 7.70
N THR A 169 -6.87 8.95 7.29
CA THR A 169 -7.41 9.05 5.96
C THR A 169 -8.03 10.44 5.88
N VAL A 170 -7.23 11.47 6.15
CA VAL A 170 -7.26 12.59 5.23
C VAL A 170 -6.93 11.92 3.91
N ILE A 171 -8.02 11.55 3.22
CA ILE A 171 -8.01 11.16 1.84
C ILE A 171 -7.40 12.40 1.22
N ASP A 172 -6.09 12.36 1.03
CA ASP A 172 -5.47 13.14 0.01
C ASP A 172 -6.07 12.56 -1.26
N ASP A 173 -7.24 13.09 -1.62
CA ASP A 173 -7.99 12.91 -2.85
C ASP A 173 -7.17 13.36 -4.06
N GLY A 174 -5.90 13.71 -3.83
CA GLY A 174 -5.08 14.45 -4.76
C GLY A 174 -5.68 15.81 -4.97
N MET A 175 -6.37 16.43 -4.00
CA MET A 175 -6.71 17.86 -4.02
C MET A 175 -5.94 18.62 -2.94
N ALA A 176 -5.29 17.93 -2.01
CA ALA A 176 -4.39 18.59 -1.08
C ALA A 176 -3.19 19.15 -1.87
N PRO A 177 -2.77 20.39 -1.59
CA PRO A 177 -1.60 20.96 -2.23
C PRO A 177 -0.39 20.06 -2.01
N ALA A 178 0.30 19.70 -3.09
CA ALA A 178 1.45 18.81 -3.06
C ALA A 178 2.43 19.24 -1.97
N SER A 179 2.91 18.29 -1.16
CA SER A 179 3.90 18.59 -0.13
C SER A 179 5.15 19.21 -0.76
N ARG A 180 5.88 20.04 0.01
CA ARG A 180 7.14 20.65 -0.48
C ARG A 180 8.14 19.61 -0.97
N GLU A 181 8.20 18.47 -0.30
CA GLU A 181 9.09 17.36 -0.66
C GLU A 181 8.66 16.70 -1.97
N GLU A 182 7.36 16.47 -2.17
CA GLU A 182 6.83 15.95 -3.42
C GLU A 182 7.02 16.94 -4.58
N MET A 183 6.83 18.25 -4.33
CA MET A 183 7.15 19.29 -5.31
C MET A 183 8.64 19.26 -5.70
N LEU A 184 9.55 19.15 -4.73
CA LEU A 184 11.00 19.08 -5.00
C LEU A 184 11.38 17.81 -5.74
N HIS A 185 10.79 16.67 -5.38
CA HIS A 185 11.01 15.40 -6.08
C HIS A 185 10.56 15.49 -7.54
N ARG A 186 9.36 16.03 -7.79
CA ARG A 186 8.82 16.26 -9.14
C ARG A 186 9.64 17.29 -9.92
N MET A 187 10.11 18.37 -9.29
CA MET A 187 11.03 19.33 -9.92
C MET A 187 12.32 18.65 -10.38
N ASN A 188 12.89 17.76 -9.58
CA ASN A 188 14.08 16.99 -9.98
C ASN A 188 13.79 16.02 -11.13
N LEU A 189 12.63 15.36 -11.14
CA LEU A 189 12.20 14.51 -12.25
C LEU A 189 12.04 15.32 -13.55
N ALA A 190 11.39 16.48 -13.46
CA ALA A 190 11.22 17.38 -14.60
C ALA A 190 12.56 17.90 -15.14
N ALA A 191 13.46 18.34 -14.25
CA ALA A 191 14.78 18.84 -14.63
C ALA A 191 15.66 17.77 -15.31
N THR A 192 15.41 16.49 -15.04
CA THR A 192 16.11 15.36 -15.64
C THR A 192 15.42 14.78 -16.88
N GLY A 193 14.31 15.38 -17.31
CA GLY A 193 13.53 14.91 -18.48
C GLY A 193 12.78 13.60 -18.24
N GLN A 194 12.63 13.17 -16.98
CA GLN A 194 11.90 11.96 -16.64
C GLN A 194 10.40 12.21 -16.64
N ARG A 195 9.61 11.18 -16.96
CA ARG A 195 8.15 11.26 -16.95
C ARG A 195 7.66 11.50 -15.52
N LEU A 196 6.89 12.58 -15.33
CA LEU A 196 6.28 12.89 -14.04
C LEU A 196 5.19 11.88 -13.70
N PRO A 197 5.08 11.45 -12.42
CA PRO A 197 3.97 10.61 -11.98
C PRO A 197 2.64 11.37 -12.10
N GLU A 198 1.60 10.69 -12.60
CA GLU A 198 0.27 11.28 -12.77
C GLU A 198 -0.31 11.70 -11.41
N SER A 199 -0.85 12.92 -11.33
CA SER A 199 -1.53 13.46 -10.14
C SER A 199 -2.78 14.21 -10.59
N PRO A 200 -3.97 13.81 -10.10
CA PRO A 200 -5.22 14.51 -10.38
C PRO A 200 -5.19 16.01 -10.02
N ALA A 201 -4.67 16.38 -8.83
CA ALA A 201 -4.48 17.78 -8.40
C ALA A 201 -3.75 18.61 -9.44
N LEU A 202 -2.60 18.09 -9.88
CA LEU A 202 -1.73 18.83 -10.78
C LEU A 202 -2.32 18.87 -12.18
N ARG A 203 -2.95 17.77 -12.63
CA ARG A 203 -3.69 17.76 -13.88
C ARG A 203 -4.77 18.83 -13.88
N GLU A 204 -5.57 18.92 -12.83
CA GLU A 204 -6.58 19.96 -12.68
C GLU A 204 -5.94 21.36 -12.56
N MET A 205 -4.83 21.51 -11.85
CA MET A 205 -4.10 22.77 -11.72
C MET A 205 -3.56 23.28 -13.05
N PHE A 206 -2.99 22.40 -13.90
CA PHE A 206 -2.54 22.76 -15.24
C PHE A 206 -3.70 22.93 -16.22
N GLU A 207 -4.75 22.11 -16.13
CA GLU A 207 -5.94 22.25 -17.00
C GLU A 207 -6.74 23.52 -16.67
N SER A 208 -6.71 23.98 -15.42
CA SER A 208 -7.36 25.22 -14.95
C SER A 208 -6.46 26.44 -15.03
N ASP A 209 -5.14 26.28 -15.23
CA ASP A 209 -4.23 27.40 -15.39
C ASP A 209 -4.51 28.13 -16.73
N PRO A 210 -4.96 29.40 -16.69
CA PRO A 210 -5.27 30.16 -17.89
C PRO A 210 -4.05 30.40 -18.80
N PHE A 211 -2.82 30.22 -18.29
CA PHE A 211 -1.59 30.31 -19.08
C PHE A 211 -1.18 28.99 -19.73
N SER A 212 -1.73 27.87 -19.26
CA SER A 212 -1.47 26.54 -19.81
C SER A 212 -2.38 26.22 -21.02
N ARG A 213 -3.44 27.01 -21.22
CA ARG A 213 -4.26 26.97 -22.45
C ARG A 213 -3.73 28.00 -23.43
N PRO A 214 -3.44 27.64 -24.71
CA PRO A 214 -3.13 28.65 -25.70
C PRO A 214 -4.30 29.63 -25.83
N PRO A 215 -4.04 30.94 -26.03
CA PRO A 215 -5.08 31.89 -26.40
C PRO A 215 -5.91 31.38 -27.58
N GLU A 216 -7.18 31.76 -27.64
CA GLU A 216 -8.09 31.34 -28.71
C GLU A 216 -7.50 31.71 -30.09
N GLY A 217 -7.29 30.72 -30.95
CA GLY A 217 -6.61 30.88 -32.25
C GLY A 217 -5.11 30.55 -32.28
N MET A 218 -4.51 30.15 -31.15
CA MET A 218 -3.14 29.62 -31.08
C MET A 218 -3.13 28.11 -30.78
N THR A 219 -2.14 27.40 -31.32
CA THR A 219 -1.90 25.99 -31.00
C THR A 219 -0.44 25.83 -30.58
N PHE A 220 -0.20 25.26 -29.40
CA PHE A 220 1.15 24.88 -28.98
C PHE A 220 1.48 23.50 -29.54
N VAL A 221 2.55 23.40 -30.33
CA VAL A 221 3.12 22.12 -30.77
C VAL A 221 4.43 21.91 -30.04
N SER A 222 4.46 21.01 -29.06
CA SER A 222 5.71 20.60 -28.40
C SER A 222 6.29 19.38 -29.10
N VAL A 223 7.51 19.48 -29.59
CA VAL A 223 8.25 18.31 -30.10
C VAL A 223 9.41 18.03 -29.17
N GLN A 224 9.40 16.83 -28.58
CA GLN A 224 10.51 16.36 -27.76
C GLN A 224 11.73 16.19 -28.65
N ARG A 225 12.87 16.78 -28.27
CA ARG A 225 14.16 16.46 -28.87
C ARG A 225 14.51 15.02 -28.49
N ASP A 226 14.49 14.11 -29.47
CA ASP A 226 15.09 12.80 -29.27
C ASP A 226 16.59 12.98 -28.99
N VAL A 227 17.04 12.46 -27.84
CA VAL A 227 18.37 12.73 -27.26
C VAL A 227 19.52 12.14 -28.10
N VAL A 228 19.23 11.40 -29.17
CA VAL A 228 20.23 10.70 -29.98
C VAL A 228 19.91 10.86 -31.47
N GLY A 229 20.22 12.02 -32.03
CA GLY A 229 20.10 12.24 -33.48
C GLY A 229 20.66 13.58 -33.90
N ASP A 230 21.40 13.56 -35.00
CA ASP A 230 21.95 14.72 -35.71
C ASP A 230 20.93 15.88 -35.78
N GLU A 231 21.32 17.10 -35.39
CA GLU A 231 20.41 18.25 -35.23
C GLU A 231 19.61 18.53 -36.51
N GLN A 232 20.19 18.25 -37.68
CA GLN A 232 19.53 18.36 -38.98
C GLN A 232 18.39 17.34 -39.16
N HIS A 233 18.52 16.14 -38.62
CA HIS A 233 17.52 15.08 -38.76
C HIS A 233 16.29 15.33 -37.87
N THR A 234 16.50 15.89 -36.68
CA THR A 234 15.43 16.30 -35.77
C THR A 234 14.60 17.44 -36.39
N PHE A 235 15.26 18.42 -37.01
CA PHE A 235 14.58 19.52 -37.70
C PHE A 235 13.81 19.04 -38.94
N GLN A 236 14.36 18.11 -39.72
CA GLN A 236 13.66 17.61 -40.91
C GLN A 236 12.47 16.71 -40.56
N THR A 237 12.61 15.84 -39.54
CA THR A 237 11.50 15.01 -39.03
C THR A 237 10.38 15.88 -38.45
N PHE A 238 10.75 17.00 -37.82
CA PHE A 238 9.84 18.03 -37.34
C PHE A 238 9.06 18.71 -38.48
N LEU A 239 9.74 19.16 -39.53
CA LEU A 239 9.08 19.75 -40.71
C LEU A 239 8.13 18.77 -41.39
N ASN A 240 8.50 17.49 -41.44
CA ASN A 240 7.63 16.45 -41.99
C ASN A 240 6.37 16.21 -41.14
N ARG A 241 6.47 16.26 -39.80
CA ARG A 241 5.29 16.16 -38.93
C ARG A 241 4.38 17.38 -38.99
N LEU A 242 4.95 18.57 -39.14
CA LEU A 242 4.16 19.78 -39.41
C LEU A 242 3.37 19.67 -40.71
N SER A 243 3.83 18.83 -41.66
CA SER A 243 3.08 18.56 -42.90
C SER A 243 1.92 17.60 -42.82
N GLU A 244 1.81 16.88 -41.72
CA GLU A 244 0.69 15.97 -41.46
C GLU A 244 -0.44 16.66 -40.70
N VAL A 245 -0.17 17.83 -40.11
CA VAL A 245 -1.19 18.68 -39.50
C VAL A 245 -1.71 19.60 -40.59
N ASP A 246 -3.01 19.53 -40.91
CA ASP A 246 -3.72 20.34 -41.93
C ASP A 246 -3.75 21.84 -41.56
N VAL A 247 -2.57 22.46 -41.44
CA VAL A 247 -2.39 23.89 -41.21
C VAL A 247 -2.07 24.51 -42.56
N ASN A 248 -2.92 25.42 -43.01
CA ASN A 248 -2.76 26.08 -44.30
C ASN A 248 -1.43 26.86 -44.31
N TYR A 249 -0.55 26.54 -45.27
CA TYR A 249 0.89 26.78 -45.21
C TYR A 249 1.37 28.20 -45.49
N ASP A 250 0.47 29.16 -45.71
CA ASP A 250 0.87 30.52 -46.11
C ASP A 250 1.37 31.39 -44.94
N GLU A 251 1.40 30.87 -43.70
CA GLU A 251 1.86 31.63 -42.54
C GLU A 251 3.15 31.07 -41.92
N THR A 252 4.21 31.89 -41.99
CA THR A 252 5.44 31.68 -41.22
C THR A 252 5.16 31.82 -39.72
N PRO A 253 5.72 30.96 -38.85
CA PRO A 253 5.50 31.05 -37.40
C PRO A 253 5.86 32.44 -36.90
N SER A 254 4.95 33.06 -36.16
CA SER A 254 5.09 34.45 -35.71
C SER A 254 6.20 34.60 -34.67
N THR A 255 6.51 33.54 -33.92
CA THR A 255 7.62 33.53 -32.95
C THR A 255 8.16 32.11 -32.75
N VAL A 256 9.49 32.00 -32.71
CA VAL A 256 10.22 30.78 -32.36
C VAL A 256 10.92 31.00 -31.03
N ILE A 257 10.64 30.18 -30.04
CA ILE A 257 11.34 30.21 -28.75
C ILE A 257 12.15 28.91 -28.64
N GLU A 258 13.47 29.03 -28.72
CA GLU A 258 14.39 27.92 -28.51
C GLU A 258 14.88 27.88 -27.07
N THR A 259 14.79 26.71 -26.46
CA THR A 259 15.44 26.38 -25.19
C THR A 259 16.40 25.22 -25.39
N SER A 260 17.25 24.94 -24.40
CA SER A 260 18.23 23.84 -24.47
C SER A 260 17.61 22.46 -24.69
N GLN A 261 16.31 22.28 -24.41
CA GLN A 261 15.63 20.97 -24.45
C GLN A 261 14.39 20.93 -25.35
N VAL A 262 13.73 22.07 -25.61
CA VAL A 262 12.46 22.14 -26.37
C VAL A 262 12.46 23.34 -27.31
N VAL A 263 11.93 23.15 -28.51
CA VAL A 263 11.59 24.24 -29.45
C VAL A 263 10.08 24.47 -29.37
N ILE A 264 9.66 25.69 -29.04
CA ILE A 264 8.26 26.09 -28.97
C ILE A 264 7.99 27.03 -30.14
N LEU A 265 7.07 26.62 -31.03
CA LEU A 265 6.56 27.48 -32.10
C LEU A 265 5.19 28.02 -31.73
N ILE A 266 5.02 29.32 -31.92
CA ILE A 266 3.75 30.01 -31.73
C ILE A 266 3.25 30.44 -33.12
N TYR A 267 2.12 29.86 -33.53
CA TYR A 267 1.38 30.25 -34.72
C TYR A 267 0.19 31.11 -34.30
N VAL A 268 0.07 32.30 -34.88
CA VAL A 268 -1.11 33.16 -34.72
C VAL A 268 -1.97 32.93 -35.95
N THR A 269 -3.10 32.23 -35.80
CA THR A 269 -4.03 32.10 -36.93
C THR A 269 -4.94 33.32 -36.96
N GLU A 270 -4.78 34.20 -37.95
CA GLU A 270 -5.79 35.23 -38.20
C GLU A 270 -6.99 34.56 -38.86
N ARG A 271 -8.08 34.35 -38.10
CA ARG A 271 -9.36 34.03 -38.72
C ARG A 271 -9.78 35.22 -39.57
N SER A 272 -9.69 35.05 -40.89
CA SER A 272 -10.32 35.96 -41.84
C SER A 272 -11.80 36.12 -41.48
N PRO A 273 -12.30 37.35 -41.26
CA PRO A 273 -13.69 37.55 -40.91
C PRO A 273 -14.57 37.18 -42.10
N SER A 274 -15.51 36.25 -41.87
CA SER A 274 -16.65 35.97 -42.73
C SER A 274 -17.74 37.03 -42.59
#